data_AF-A0ABD0XTL5-F1
#
_entry.id   AF-A0ABD0XTL5-F1
#
_cell.length_a   1.000
_cell.length_b   1.000
_cell.length_c   1.000
_cell.angle_alpha   90.00
_cell.angle_beta   90.00
_cell.angle_gamma   90.00
#
_symmetry.space_group_name_H-M   'P 1'
#
loop_
_entity.id
_entity.type
_entity.pdbx_description
1 polymer ?
#
loop_
_entity_poly.entity_id
_entity_poly.type
_entity_poly.pdbx_seq_one_letter_code
_entity_poly.pdbx_strand_id
1 'polypeptide(L)'
;EKGVPATPIDEGFTDEVGLQSPSPIQKNPCPIATDVQNGESTDEFIEIKVNEASRVGDGMGAYVTYQVDTKTNIHSFNKNFFSVKRRFSDFLGLHDKLVEKHLRAGRIIPPAPEKSVIGMTKIKMSGQNDQSASPSEFIKRRRASLERYLQRTADHPVLKKDPDFREFLELEGELPKSTNTSALSGAAVMRLFNKVGETVNKITYKMDKIDQWFEDKTQEVECLESGLKRLQTSVEALVIARKELATYTGALAKSCALLSSCEEHPPLRRCLAHLSDLEEKIEVLHNDQARTDFSVLSELLKDYIALFGAIKEVFHERVKVYQHWQHSKMILNKKQEYKSKMEHAKRADKENLATSEIEEWDAKVDRCKKEFNNISEMIKKEMNSFEINRTKDFKSFFIKYMEDQMKHQQQVKYCMVFIY
;
A
#
# COMPACT_ATOMS: atom_id res chain seq x y z
N GLU A 1 21.96 27.85 70.34
CA GLU A 1 23.00 28.56 69.57
C GLU A 1 24.23 27.70 69.39
N LYS A 2 24.59 27.43 68.13
CA LYS A 2 25.95 27.39 67.56
C LYS A 2 25.79 26.90 66.12
N GLY A 3 25.75 27.87 65.20
CA GLY A 3 25.76 27.64 63.76
C GLY A 3 27.18 27.58 63.22
N VAL A 4 27.35 26.86 62.11
CA VAL A 4 28.50 26.84 61.18
C VAL A 4 27.93 26.39 59.81
N PRO A 5 28.52 26.72 58.65
CA PRO A 5 28.12 27.82 57.78
C PRO A 5 27.59 27.37 56.40
N ALA A 6 26.88 28.24 55.71
CA ALA A 6 26.46 28.04 54.32
C ALA A 6 27.65 28.16 53.36
N THR A 7 27.79 27.20 52.46
CA THR A 7 28.75 27.23 51.34
C THR A 7 28.09 27.94 50.15
N PRO A 8 28.83 28.74 49.35
CA PRO A 8 28.23 29.58 48.32
C PRO A 8 27.79 28.75 47.11
N ILE A 9 26.66 29.14 46.51
CA ILE A 9 26.21 28.67 45.21
C ILE A 9 27.03 29.46 44.18
N ASP A 10 27.83 28.76 43.39
CA ASP A 10 28.59 29.32 42.27
C ASP A 10 27.61 29.59 41.12
N GLU A 11 27.16 30.84 40.99
CA GLU A 11 26.46 31.35 39.81
C GLU A 11 27.47 31.63 38.71
N GLY A 12 27.72 30.61 37.88
CA GLY A 12 28.60 30.73 36.72
C GLY A 12 28.10 29.88 35.56
N PHE A 13 27.16 30.41 34.78
CA PHE A 13 27.12 30.24 33.32
C PHE A 13 26.04 31.19 32.74
N THR A 14 26.44 32.43 32.52
CA THR A 14 25.82 33.29 31.52
C THR A 14 26.32 32.85 30.16
N ASP A 15 25.48 32.19 29.37
CA ASP A 15 25.59 32.22 27.91
C ASP A 15 24.18 32.23 27.34
N GLU A 16 23.81 33.39 26.78
CA GLU A 16 22.62 33.54 25.94
C GLU A 16 22.73 32.58 24.76
N VAL A 17 21.92 31.51 24.77
CA VAL A 17 21.66 30.74 23.54
C VAL A 17 20.73 31.57 22.67
N GLY A 18 21.32 32.42 21.83
CA GLY A 18 20.61 33.13 20.78
C GLY A 18 19.90 32.13 19.86
N LEU A 19 18.58 32.08 19.92
CA LEU A 19 17.77 31.44 18.88
C LEU A 19 17.90 32.25 17.60
N GLN A 20 18.83 31.87 16.74
CA GLN A 20 18.82 32.29 15.34
C GLN A 20 17.63 31.62 14.64
N SER A 21 16.63 32.43 14.31
CA SER A 21 15.60 32.11 13.33
C SER A 21 16.25 31.65 12.01
N PRO A 22 15.78 30.57 11.36
CA PRO A 22 16.33 30.16 10.08
C PRO A 22 16.05 31.24 9.03
N SER A 23 17.10 31.66 8.33
CA SER A 23 17.05 32.62 7.22
C SER A 23 16.03 32.20 6.15
N PRO A 24 15.35 33.17 5.51
CA PRO A 24 14.36 32.85 4.48
C PRO A 24 15.04 32.19 3.28
N ILE A 25 14.63 30.97 2.99
CA ILE A 25 14.97 30.27 1.75
C ILE A 25 14.50 31.15 0.58
N GLN A 26 15.46 31.65 -0.21
CA GLN A 26 15.19 32.30 -1.49
C GLN A 26 14.41 31.31 -2.36
N LYS A 27 13.15 31.64 -2.63
CA LYS A 27 12.30 30.94 -3.59
C LYS A 27 12.87 31.15 -4.99
N ASN A 28 13.71 30.22 -5.44
CA ASN A 28 13.87 30.02 -6.87
C ASN A 28 12.55 29.42 -7.40
N PRO A 29 11.82 30.08 -8.31
CA PRO A 29 10.64 29.46 -8.89
C PRO A 29 11.07 28.26 -9.72
N CYS A 30 10.60 27.07 -9.34
CA CYS A 30 10.52 25.96 -10.28
C CYS A 30 9.75 26.45 -11.52
N PRO A 31 10.24 26.22 -12.75
CA PRO A 31 9.45 26.44 -13.93
C PRO A 31 8.30 25.43 -13.88
N ILE A 32 7.12 25.89 -13.48
CA ILE A 32 5.87 25.20 -13.77
C ILE A 32 5.74 25.33 -15.29
N ALA A 33 6.19 24.31 -16.01
CA ALA A 33 5.79 24.11 -17.38
C ALA A 33 4.27 23.92 -17.36
N THR A 34 3.54 24.99 -17.61
CA THR A 34 2.15 24.93 -18.05
C THR A 34 2.14 24.33 -19.44
N ASP A 35 2.24 23.00 -19.52
CA ASP A 35 1.72 22.29 -20.67
C ASP A 35 0.20 22.22 -20.47
N VAL A 36 -0.47 23.09 -21.22
CA VAL A 36 -1.91 23.07 -21.44
C VAL A 36 -2.25 21.73 -22.10
N GLN A 37 -2.66 20.75 -21.29
CA GLN A 37 -3.40 19.62 -21.81
C GLN A 37 -4.86 20.06 -21.98
N ASN A 38 -5.20 20.42 -23.22
CA ASN A 38 -6.55 20.28 -23.73
C ASN A 38 -6.93 18.80 -23.62
N GLY A 39 -7.66 18.46 -22.58
CA GLY A 39 -8.27 17.15 -22.40
C GLY A 39 -9.71 17.37 -21.97
N GLU A 40 -10.65 16.97 -22.82
CA GLU A 40 -12.08 16.97 -22.55
C GLU A 40 -12.34 16.47 -21.12
N SER A 41 -12.94 17.32 -20.30
CA SER A 41 -13.50 16.92 -19.02
C SER A 41 -14.67 15.99 -19.31
N THR A 42 -14.41 14.70 -19.46
CA THR A 42 -15.49 13.74 -19.38
C THR A 42 -16.00 13.79 -17.95
N ASP A 43 -17.28 14.11 -17.77
CA ASP A 43 -17.99 14.13 -16.48
C ASP A 43 -18.08 12.71 -15.85
N GLU A 44 -17.24 11.76 -16.29
CA GLU A 44 -17.30 10.34 -16.01
C GLU A 44 -16.72 9.99 -14.63
N PHE A 45 -17.58 9.68 -13.68
CA PHE A 45 -17.21 9.20 -12.35
C PHE A 45 -17.57 7.73 -12.14
N ILE A 46 -16.84 7.09 -11.23
CA ILE A 46 -17.17 5.79 -10.66
C ILE A 46 -16.83 5.86 -9.18
N GLU A 47 -17.82 5.59 -8.35
CA GLU A 47 -17.70 5.54 -6.90
C GLU A 47 -17.99 4.11 -6.46
N ILE A 48 -17.04 3.51 -5.75
CA ILE A 48 -17.14 2.13 -5.27
C ILE A 48 -17.06 2.15 -3.75
N LYS A 49 -18.02 1.49 -3.11
CA LYS A 49 -18.07 1.28 -1.66
C LYS A 49 -18.18 -0.20 -1.37
N VAL A 50 -17.40 -0.68 -0.41
CA VAL A 50 -17.46 -2.07 0.04
C VAL A 50 -18.14 -2.08 1.41
N ASN A 51 -19.37 -2.58 1.49
CA ASN A 51 -20.15 -2.60 2.72
C ASN A 51 -19.79 -3.79 3.62
N GLU A 52 -20.55 -3.93 4.71
CA GLU A 52 -20.33 -4.95 5.73
C GLU A 52 -20.31 -6.37 5.15
N ALA A 53 -19.46 -7.20 5.75
CA ALA A 53 -19.27 -8.56 5.29
C ALA A 53 -20.36 -9.48 5.86
N SER A 54 -20.91 -10.34 5.01
CA SER A 54 -21.89 -11.36 5.43
C SER A 54 -21.27 -12.75 5.32
N ARG A 55 -21.47 -13.56 6.37
CA ARG A 55 -21.11 -14.97 6.35
C ARG A 55 -22.18 -15.73 5.57
N VAL A 56 -21.75 -16.46 4.55
CA VAL A 56 -22.62 -17.26 3.70
C VAL A 56 -22.29 -18.74 3.91
N GLY A 57 -23.33 -19.55 4.12
CA GLY A 57 -23.21 -21.00 4.38
C GLY A 57 -23.02 -21.36 5.86
N ASP A 58 -23.12 -22.65 6.15
CA ASP A 58 -22.98 -23.24 7.49
C ASP A 58 -21.85 -24.30 7.52
N GLY A 59 -21.29 -24.56 8.70
CA GLY A 59 -20.24 -25.56 8.90
C GLY A 59 -18.88 -25.26 8.23
N MET A 60 -18.20 -26.31 7.75
CA MET A 60 -16.84 -26.24 7.18
C MET A 60 -16.76 -25.52 5.82
N GLY A 61 -17.89 -25.32 5.13
CA GLY A 61 -17.98 -24.65 3.83
C GLY A 61 -18.30 -23.16 3.91
N ALA A 62 -18.47 -22.59 5.11
CA ALA A 62 -18.85 -21.19 5.25
C ALA A 62 -17.74 -20.24 4.79
N TYR A 63 -18.12 -19.20 4.05
CA TYR A 63 -17.21 -18.17 3.55
C TYR A 63 -17.76 -16.77 3.81
N VAL A 64 -16.88 -15.78 3.75
CA VAL A 64 -17.23 -14.37 3.96
C VAL A 64 -17.36 -13.69 2.60
N THR A 65 -18.48 -13.00 2.38
CA THR A 65 -18.73 -12.16 1.21
C THR A 65 -18.81 -10.70 1.61
N TYR A 66 -18.43 -9.83 0.70
CA TYR A 66 -18.49 -8.38 0.82
C TYR A 66 -19.50 -7.89 -0.22
N GLN A 67 -20.38 -6.99 0.21
CA GLN A 67 -21.26 -6.29 -0.72
C GLN A 67 -20.49 -5.12 -1.31
N VAL A 68 -20.41 -5.07 -2.65
CA VAL A 68 -19.73 -4.03 -3.43
C VAL A 68 -20.80 -3.20 -4.11
N ASP A 69 -20.99 -1.98 -3.63
CA ASP A 69 -21.91 -1.00 -4.22
C ASP A 69 -21.12 -0.13 -5.19
N THR A 70 -21.63 -0.02 -6.42
CA THR A 70 -21.02 0.80 -7.46
C THR A 70 -22.02 1.82 -7.96
N LYS A 71 -21.59 3.08 -8.01
CA LYS A 71 -22.32 4.20 -8.61
C LYS A 71 -21.47 4.81 -9.71
N THR A 72 -21.99 4.90 -10.92
CA THR A 72 -21.24 5.42 -12.06
C THR A 72 -22.15 6.04 -13.11
N ASN A 73 -21.60 6.93 -13.94
CA ASN A 73 -22.23 7.42 -15.16
C ASN A 73 -21.46 7.04 -16.43
N ILE A 74 -20.50 6.10 -16.34
CA ILE A 74 -19.74 5.64 -17.49
C ILE A 74 -20.64 4.77 -18.36
N HIS A 75 -20.80 5.14 -19.63
CA HIS A 75 -21.68 4.46 -20.59
C HIS A 75 -21.29 3.02 -20.91
N SER A 76 -20.08 2.59 -20.57
CA SER A 76 -19.76 1.18 -20.67
C SER A 76 -20.70 0.39 -19.78
N PHE A 77 -20.95 0.78 -18.53
CA PHE A 77 -21.77 0.03 -17.57
C PHE A 77 -23.26 -0.02 -17.98
N ASN A 78 -23.92 -1.13 -17.64
CA ASN A 78 -25.34 -1.39 -17.96
C ASN A 78 -26.29 -0.62 -17.03
N LYS A 79 -25.86 -0.35 -15.79
CA LYS A 79 -26.65 0.30 -14.74
C LYS A 79 -25.82 1.40 -14.10
N ASN A 80 -26.47 2.50 -13.70
CA ASN A 80 -25.80 3.62 -13.03
C ASN A 80 -25.62 3.39 -11.52
N PHE A 81 -26.40 2.47 -10.95
CA PHE A 81 -26.31 2.04 -9.55
C PHE A 81 -26.62 0.56 -9.46
N PHE A 82 -25.72 -0.21 -8.86
CA PHE A 82 -25.88 -1.65 -8.68
C PHE A 82 -25.01 -2.15 -7.52
N SER A 83 -25.34 -3.33 -7.03
CA SER A 83 -24.66 -3.95 -5.90
C SER A 83 -24.44 -5.43 -6.16
N VAL A 84 -23.23 -5.91 -5.91
CA VAL A 84 -22.86 -7.33 -6.08
C VAL A 84 -22.19 -7.88 -4.84
N LYS A 85 -22.32 -9.20 -4.62
CA LYS A 85 -21.62 -9.90 -3.53
C LYS A 85 -20.36 -10.56 -4.07
N ARG A 86 -19.23 -10.30 -3.42
CA ARG A 86 -17.91 -10.84 -3.80
C ARG A 86 -17.21 -11.45 -2.60
N ARG A 87 -16.65 -12.65 -2.75
CA ARG A 87 -15.78 -13.23 -1.71
C ARG A 87 -14.35 -12.75 -1.93
N PHE A 88 -13.54 -12.81 -0.88
CA PHE A 88 -12.16 -12.36 -0.92
C PHE A 88 -11.32 -12.95 -2.07
N SER A 89 -11.53 -14.23 -2.40
CA SER A 89 -10.81 -14.89 -3.51
C SER A 89 -11.16 -14.34 -4.89
N ASP A 90 -12.33 -13.70 -5.06
CA ASP A 90 -12.72 -13.12 -6.34
C ASP A 90 -11.90 -11.86 -6.63
N PHE A 91 -11.60 -11.05 -5.60
CA PHE A 91 -10.70 -9.90 -5.70
C PHE A 91 -9.29 -10.31 -6.12
N LEU A 92 -8.80 -11.44 -5.59
CA LEU A 92 -7.51 -11.98 -6.00
C LEU A 92 -7.53 -12.48 -7.44
N GLY A 93 -8.63 -13.12 -7.86
CA GLY A 93 -8.83 -13.53 -9.25
C GLY A 93 -8.82 -12.34 -10.21
N LEU A 94 -9.50 -11.25 -9.84
CA LEU A 94 -9.44 -9.99 -10.59
C LEU A 94 -8.01 -9.46 -10.68
N HIS A 95 -7.29 -9.39 -9.56
CA HIS A 95 -5.90 -8.94 -9.53
C HIS A 95 -5.01 -9.77 -10.46
N ASP A 96 -5.09 -11.11 -10.39
CA ASP A 96 -4.30 -12.01 -11.23
C ASP A 96 -4.53 -11.75 -12.72
N LYS A 97 -5.79 -11.58 -13.13
CA LYS A 97 -6.14 -11.26 -14.52
C LYS A 97 -5.60 -9.89 -14.96
N LEU A 98 -5.68 -8.88 -14.10
CA LEU A 98 -5.14 -7.54 -14.39
C LEU A 98 -3.62 -7.57 -14.51
N VAL A 99 -2.94 -8.32 -13.65
CA VAL A 99 -1.48 -8.52 -13.73
C VAL A 99 -1.10 -9.21 -15.03
N GLU A 100 -1.77 -10.30 -15.40
CA GLU A 100 -1.48 -11.05 -16.64
C GLU A 100 -1.61 -10.16 -17.90
N LYS A 101 -2.63 -9.29 -17.94
CA LYS A 101 -2.90 -8.41 -19.09
C LYS A 101 -2.02 -7.17 -19.14
N HIS A 102 -1.83 -6.49 -18.01
CA HIS A 102 -1.36 -5.10 -17.99
C HIS A 102 0.06 -4.95 -17.43
N LEU A 103 0.58 -5.92 -16.67
CA LEU A 103 1.94 -5.85 -16.11
C LEU A 103 3.00 -5.84 -17.22
N ARG A 104 2.84 -6.72 -18.22
CA ARG A 104 3.75 -6.80 -19.39
C ARG A 104 3.71 -5.55 -20.26
N ALA A 105 2.64 -4.75 -20.16
CA ALA A 105 2.52 -3.45 -20.81
C ALA A 105 3.16 -2.30 -19.99
N GLY A 106 3.69 -2.57 -18.80
CA GLY A 106 4.36 -1.59 -17.95
C GLY A 106 3.45 -0.77 -17.05
N ARG A 107 2.22 -1.24 -16.79
CA ARG A 107 1.23 -0.56 -15.93
C ARG A 107 1.43 -0.93 -14.46
N ILE A 108 1.27 0.04 -13.55
CA ILE A 108 1.33 -0.23 -12.11
C ILE A 108 -0.04 -0.76 -11.65
N ILE A 109 -0.10 -2.04 -11.32
CA ILE A 109 -1.34 -2.67 -10.84
C ILE A 109 -1.45 -2.44 -9.33
N PRO A 110 -2.58 -1.90 -8.83
CA PRO A 110 -2.79 -1.77 -7.39
C PRO A 110 -2.62 -3.13 -6.69
N PRO A 111 -1.85 -3.20 -5.59
CA PRO A 111 -1.59 -4.47 -4.92
C PRO A 111 -2.88 -5.05 -4.35
N ALA A 112 -3.09 -6.35 -4.55
CA ALA A 112 -4.17 -7.06 -3.88
C ALA A 112 -4.00 -7.01 -2.35
N PRO A 113 -5.10 -6.89 -1.58
CA PRO A 113 -5.04 -7.00 -0.14
C PRO A 113 -4.44 -8.34 0.30
N GLU A 114 -3.59 -8.33 1.33
CA GLU A 114 -2.92 -9.55 1.79
C GLU A 114 -3.92 -10.61 2.26
N LYS A 115 -3.68 -11.87 1.84
CA LYS A 115 -4.22 -13.06 2.52
C LYS A 115 -3.66 -13.09 3.95
N SER A 116 -4.29 -12.38 4.89
CA SER A 116 -3.94 -12.52 6.29
C SER A 116 -4.33 -13.93 6.77
N VAL A 117 -3.37 -14.86 6.70
CA VAL A 117 -3.48 -16.24 7.19
C VAL A 117 -3.64 -16.23 8.71
N ILE A 118 -2.99 -15.28 9.38
CA ILE A 118 -3.02 -15.09 10.83
C ILE A 118 -4.42 -14.67 11.32
N GLY A 119 -5.15 -13.83 10.56
CA GLY A 119 -6.53 -13.47 10.90
C GLY A 119 -7.53 -14.60 10.73
N MET A 120 -7.38 -15.45 9.70
CA MET A 120 -8.29 -16.59 9.48
C MET A 120 -8.08 -17.74 10.48
N THR A 121 -6.84 -18.00 10.91
CA THR A 121 -6.57 -18.99 11.96
C THR A 121 -7.04 -18.51 13.34
N LYS A 122 -6.93 -17.21 13.65
CA LYS A 122 -7.49 -16.63 14.87
C LYS A 122 -9.02 -16.66 14.89
N ILE A 123 -9.70 -16.35 13.76
CA ILE A 123 -11.17 -16.45 13.65
C ILE A 123 -11.67 -17.90 13.86
N LYS A 124 -10.86 -18.91 13.51
CA LYS A 124 -11.20 -20.33 13.71
C LYS A 124 -10.81 -20.89 15.09
N MET A 125 -9.98 -20.20 15.87
CA MET A 125 -9.42 -20.73 17.13
C MET A 125 -9.68 -19.86 18.37
N SER A 126 -10.27 -18.67 18.26
CA SER A 126 -10.49 -17.80 19.42
C SER A 126 -11.76 -18.16 20.21
N GLY A 127 -11.66 -19.21 21.02
CA GLY A 127 -12.31 -19.26 22.33
C GLY A 127 -11.29 -18.79 23.37
N GLN A 128 -11.45 -17.55 23.85
CA GLN A 128 -10.67 -16.90 24.92
C GLN A 128 -9.16 -16.66 24.66
N ASN A 129 -8.69 -15.47 25.05
CA ASN A 129 -7.30 -15.11 25.37
C ASN A 129 -6.35 -14.47 24.34
N ASP A 130 -6.81 -13.74 23.32
CA ASP A 130 -5.90 -12.82 22.61
C ASP A 130 -6.56 -11.47 22.31
N GLN A 131 -6.20 -10.45 23.09
CA GLN A 131 -6.77 -9.09 23.07
C GLN A 131 -6.26 -8.23 21.89
N SER A 132 -5.63 -8.80 20.87
CA SER A 132 -4.95 -8.01 19.83
C SER A 132 -5.79 -7.62 18.61
N ALA A 133 -6.95 -8.24 18.36
CA ALA A 133 -8.00 -7.72 17.46
C ALA A 133 -9.25 -8.60 17.54
N SER A 134 -10.44 -8.01 17.74
CA SER A 134 -11.68 -8.78 17.63
C SER A 134 -11.89 -9.29 16.19
N PRO A 135 -12.59 -10.43 15.97
CA PRO A 135 -12.97 -10.88 14.62
C PRO A 135 -13.66 -9.79 13.78
N SER A 136 -14.37 -8.86 14.43
CA SER A 136 -15.03 -7.70 13.82
C SER A 136 -14.03 -6.67 13.28
N GLU A 137 -13.00 -6.32 14.04
CA GLU A 137 -11.96 -5.36 13.60
C GLU A 137 -11.21 -5.87 12.38
N PHE A 138 -10.92 -7.17 12.34
CA PHE A 138 -10.27 -7.79 11.18
C PHE A 138 -11.10 -7.66 9.90
N ILE A 139 -12.40 -7.94 10.00
CA ILE A 139 -13.33 -7.84 8.86
C ILE A 139 -13.43 -6.39 8.38
N LYS A 140 -13.53 -5.42 9.30
CA LYS A 140 -13.57 -3.99 8.98
C LYS A 140 -12.29 -3.50 8.30
N ARG A 141 -11.12 -3.92 8.79
CA ARG A 141 -9.82 -3.62 8.19
C ARG A 141 -9.73 -4.16 6.76
N ARG A 142 -10.09 -5.43 6.59
CA ARG A 142 -10.08 -6.08 5.27
C ARG A 142 -11.05 -5.39 4.31
N ARG A 143 -12.26 -5.05 4.75
CA ARG A 143 -13.25 -4.28 3.96
C ARG A 143 -12.65 -2.98 3.46
N ALA A 144 -12.02 -2.19 4.34
CA ALA A 144 -11.40 -0.92 3.96
C ALA A 144 -10.25 -1.10 2.96
N SER A 145 -9.42 -2.13 3.12
CA SER A 145 -8.35 -2.45 2.16
C SER A 145 -8.90 -2.88 0.78
N LEU A 146 -9.97 -3.68 0.75
CA LEU A 146 -10.65 -4.07 -0.49
C LEU A 146 -11.29 -2.87 -1.21
N GLU A 147 -11.90 -1.96 -0.45
CA GLU A 147 -12.47 -0.71 -0.97
C GLU A 147 -11.40 0.16 -1.62
N ARG A 148 -10.27 0.39 -0.93
CA ARG A 148 -9.14 1.17 -1.48
C ARG A 148 -8.53 0.50 -2.71
N TYR A 149 -8.43 -0.83 -2.73
CA TYR A 149 -7.99 -1.58 -3.91
C TYR A 149 -8.88 -1.27 -5.12
N LEU A 150 -10.21 -1.44 -4.98
CA LEU A 150 -11.15 -1.18 -6.07
C LEU A 150 -11.17 0.30 -6.50
N GLN A 151 -11.10 1.24 -5.55
CA GLN A 151 -11.03 2.67 -5.85
C GLN A 151 -9.79 3.00 -6.68
N ARG A 152 -8.61 2.50 -6.28
CA ARG A 152 -7.37 2.71 -7.05
C ARG A 152 -7.42 2.08 -8.44
N THR A 153 -8.03 0.91 -8.58
CA THR A 153 -8.25 0.29 -9.90
C THR A 153 -9.19 1.14 -10.76
N ALA A 154 -10.21 1.73 -10.14
CA ALA A 154 -11.17 2.59 -10.82
C ALA A 154 -10.62 3.99 -11.16
N ASP A 155 -9.64 4.48 -10.41
CA ASP A 155 -8.95 5.75 -10.68
C ASP A 155 -7.96 5.62 -11.85
N HIS A 156 -7.47 4.41 -12.13
CA HIS A 156 -6.54 4.19 -13.22
C HIS A 156 -7.27 4.20 -14.58
N PRO A 157 -6.89 5.06 -15.55
CA PRO A 157 -7.65 5.31 -16.77
C PRO A 157 -7.85 4.07 -17.67
N VAL A 158 -6.85 3.18 -17.71
CA VAL A 158 -6.92 1.90 -18.45
C VAL A 158 -7.66 0.82 -17.66
N LEU A 159 -7.30 0.58 -16.38
CA LEU A 159 -7.89 -0.51 -15.58
C LEU A 159 -9.39 -0.31 -15.33
N LYS A 160 -9.85 0.94 -15.17
CA LYS A 160 -11.27 1.33 -15.06
C LYS A 160 -12.12 0.81 -16.23
N LYS A 161 -11.53 0.68 -17.42
CA LYS A 161 -12.20 0.24 -18.65
C LYS A 161 -11.98 -1.25 -18.95
N ASP A 162 -11.24 -1.97 -18.11
CA ASP A 162 -10.93 -3.37 -18.35
C ASP A 162 -12.20 -4.25 -18.25
N PRO A 163 -12.43 -5.16 -19.22
CA PRO A 163 -13.59 -6.04 -19.21
C PRO A 163 -13.72 -6.92 -17.95
N ASP A 164 -12.62 -7.41 -17.39
CA ASP A 164 -12.68 -8.24 -16.17
C ASP A 164 -13.01 -7.39 -14.94
N PHE A 165 -12.52 -6.16 -14.88
CA PHE A 165 -12.89 -5.23 -13.81
C PHE A 165 -14.37 -4.91 -13.86
N ARG A 166 -14.90 -4.65 -15.06
CA ARG A 166 -16.32 -4.41 -15.27
C ARG A 166 -17.16 -5.64 -14.93
N GLU A 167 -16.80 -6.83 -15.42
CA GLU A 167 -17.47 -8.08 -15.09
C GLU A 167 -17.48 -8.32 -13.57
N PHE A 168 -16.34 -8.05 -12.91
CA PHE A 168 -16.24 -8.14 -11.45
C PHE A 168 -17.23 -7.22 -10.74
N LEU A 169 -17.52 -6.03 -11.27
CA LEU A 169 -18.48 -5.11 -10.64
C LEU A 169 -19.93 -5.44 -11.00
N GLU A 170 -20.23 -5.85 -12.23
CA GLU A 170 -21.62 -5.97 -12.73
C GLU A 170 -22.23 -7.37 -12.61
N LEU A 171 -21.43 -8.44 -12.60
CA LEU A 171 -21.97 -9.79 -12.72
C LEU A 171 -22.75 -10.20 -11.46
N GLU A 172 -24.07 -10.30 -11.57
CA GLU A 172 -24.97 -10.82 -10.53
C GLU A 172 -24.85 -12.37 -10.49
N GLY A 173 -23.75 -12.89 -9.93
CA GLY A 173 -23.49 -14.33 -9.85
C GLY A 173 -22.13 -14.68 -9.24
N GLU A 174 -21.84 -15.99 -9.09
CA GLU A 174 -20.50 -16.46 -8.72
C GLU A 174 -19.53 -16.30 -9.90
N LEU A 175 -18.42 -15.62 -9.67
CA LEU A 175 -17.33 -15.57 -10.64
C LEU A 175 -16.63 -16.94 -10.70
N PRO A 176 -16.08 -17.34 -11.86
CA PRO A 176 -15.30 -18.56 -12.00
C PRO A 176 -14.23 -18.65 -10.90
N LYS A 177 -14.10 -19.79 -10.24
CA LYS A 177 -13.13 -19.96 -9.15
C LYS A 177 -11.72 -19.74 -9.70
N SER A 178 -11.03 -18.69 -9.25
CA SER A 178 -9.62 -18.48 -9.59
C SER A 178 -8.80 -19.67 -9.08
N THR A 179 -8.22 -20.42 -10.02
CA THR A 179 -7.44 -21.64 -9.79
C THR A 179 -6.06 -21.35 -9.18
N ASN A 180 -5.61 -20.08 -9.16
CA ASN A 180 -4.25 -19.69 -8.77
C ASN A 180 -4.12 -18.92 -7.44
N THR A 181 -5.20 -18.69 -6.70
CA THR A 181 -5.11 -17.85 -5.48
C THR A 181 -4.17 -18.39 -4.40
N SER A 182 -3.79 -19.67 -4.43
CA SER A 182 -2.84 -20.29 -3.48
C SER A 182 -1.42 -19.72 -3.58
N ALA A 183 -1.07 -19.02 -4.66
CA ALA A 183 0.24 -18.42 -4.89
C ALA A 183 0.42 -17.01 -4.28
N LEU A 184 -0.62 -16.40 -3.68
CA LEU A 184 -0.59 -15.04 -3.10
C LEU A 184 -0.39 -14.99 -1.56
N SER A 185 0.13 -16.05 -0.97
CA SER A 185 0.62 -16.00 0.43
C SER A 185 1.96 -15.26 0.45
N GLY A 186 2.24 -14.40 1.42
CA GLY A 186 3.50 -13.64 1.51
C GLY A 186 4.78 -14.51 1.47
N ALA A 187 4.66 -15.82 1.75
CA ALA A 187 5.73 -16.80 1.59
C ALA A 187 6.00 -17.22 0.13
N ALA A 188 5.04 -17.06 -0.78
CA ALA A 188 5.17 -17.39 -2.20
C ALA A 188 5.83 -16.25 -3.00
N VAL A 189 5.60 -14.99 -2.63
CA VAL A 189 6.37 -13.84 -3.14
C VAL A 189 7.85 -13.98 -2.75
N MET A 190 8.14 -14.31 -1.49
CA MET A 190 9.52 -14.61 -1.03
C MET A 190 10.12 -15.85 -1.70
N ARG A 191 9.32 -16.89 -2.00
CA ARG A 191 9.78 -18.07 -2.75
C ARG A 191 10.01 -17.79 -4.24
N LEU A 192 9.33 -16.82 -4.84
CA LEU A 192 9.63 -16.35 -6.20
C LEU A 192 10.97 -15.61 -6.21
N PHE A 193 11.23 -14.73 -5.24
CA PHE A 193 12.54 -14.08 -5.09
C PHE A 193 13.68 -15.08 -4.84
N ASN A 194 13.45 -16.12 -4.04
CA ASN A 194 14.48 -17.15 -3.78
C ASN A 194 14.62 -18.21 -4.89
N LYS A 195 13.56 -18.55 -5.65
CA LYS A 195 13.64 -19.48 -6.80
C LYS A 195 14.26 -18.87 -8.05
N VAL A 196 14.29 -17.54 -8.16
CA VAL A 196 15.06 -16.82 -9.19
C VAL A 196 16.57 -16.93 -8.95
N GLY A 197 17.02 -17.37 -7.76
CA GLY A 197 18.42 -17.72 -7.51
C GLY A 197 18.87 -19.04 -8.15
N GLU A 198 17.94 -19.99 -8.35
CA GLU A 198 18.31 -21.39 -8.70
C GLU A 198 17.92 -21.83 -10.11
N THR A 199 17.09 -21.06 -10.84
CA THR A 199 16.64 -21.43 -12.21
C THR A 199 17.13 -20.49 -13.31
N VAL A 200 18.16 -19.68 -13.03
CA VAL A 200 18.82 -18.86 -14.06
C VAL A 200 19.92 -19.69 -14.70
N ASN A 201 19.55 -20.39 -15.77
CA ASN A 201 20.49 -21.03 -16.68
C ASN A 201 21.51 -20.00 -17.21
N LYS A 202 22.72 -19.99 -16.64
CA LYS A 202 24.07 -19.72 -17.19
C LYS A 202 24.33 -18.54 -18.15
N ILE A 203 23.35 -17.71 -18.51
CA ILE A 203 23.52 -16.48 -19.29
C ILE A 203 22.62 -15.40 -18.67
N THR A 204 22.98 -14.94 -17.48
CA THR A 204 22.44 -13.68 -16.96
C THR A 204 23.05 -12.55 -17.78
N TYR A 205 22.33 -12.08 -18.81
CA TYR A 205 22.71 -10.84 -19.47
C TYR A 205 22.61 -9.72 -18.44
N LYS A 206 23.75 -9.20 -17.98
CA LYS A 206 23.78 -7.97 -17.20
C LYS A 206 23.21 -6.87 -18.08
N MET A 207 22.18 -6.19 -17.58
CA MET A 207 21.75 -4.93 -18.17
C MET A 207 22.96 -3.99 -18.08
N ASP A 208 23.52 -3.57 -19.21
CA ASP A 208 24.48 -2.48 -19.17
C ASP A 208 23.79 -1.25 -18.56
N LYS A 209 24.58 -0.35 -17.95
CA LYS A 209 24.15 0.94 -17.35
C LYS A 209 23.59 1.94 -18.36
N ILE A 210 22.88 1.46 -19.38
CA ILE A 210 22.36 2.24 -20.51
C ILE A 210 21.16 3.09 -20.08
N ASP A 211 20.48 2.74 -18.97
CA ASP A 211 19.29 3.47 -18.52
C ASP A 211 19.41 3.96 -17.07
N GLN A 212 20.27 4.98 -16.90
CA GLN A 212 20.54 5.68 -15.63
C GLN A 212 19.24 6.07 -14.90
N TRP A 213 18.20 6.46 -15.64
CA TRP A 213 16.91 6.84 -15.06
C TRP A 213 16.30 5.69 -14.23
N PHE A 214 16.34 4.44 -14.71
CA PHE A 214 15.77 3.32 -13.96
C PHE A 214 16.64 2.94 -12.76
N GLU A 215 17.96 3.10 -12.84
CA GLU A 215 18.85 2.88 -11.70
C GLU A 215 18.55 3.89 -10.59
N ASP A 216 18.54 5.19 -10.92
CA ASP A 216 18.23 6.28 -10.00
C ASP A 216 16.83 6.09 -9.40
N LYS A 217 15.84 5.77 -10.23
CA LYS A 217 14.46 5.58 -9.78
C LYS A 217 14.29 4.34 -8.91
N THR A 218 15.02 3.26 -9.18
CA THR A 218 15.03 2.06 -8.33
C THR A 218 15.57 2.40 -6.95
N GLN A 219 16.69 3.12 -6.88
CA GLN A 219 17.29 3.54 -5.62
C GLN A 219 16.36 4.49 -4.84
N GLU A 220 15.69 5.43 -5.53
CA GLU A 220 14.72 6.32 -4.90
C GLU A 220 13.54 5.55 -4.31
N VAL A 221 12.96 4.62 -5.08
CA VAL A 221 11.85 3.75 -4.63
C VAL A 221 12.27 2.93 -3.41
N GLU A 222 13.47 2.35 -3.40
CA GLU A 222 14.00 1.58 -2.28
C GLU A 222 14.21 2.45 -1.03
N CYS A 223 14.76 3.65 -1.19
CA CYS A 223 14.97 4.59 -0.10
C CYS A 223 13.64 5.00 0.54
N LEU A 224 12.64 5.34 -0.28
CA LEU A 224 11.31 5.74 0.18
C LEU A 224 10.57 4.59 0.85
N GLU A 225 10.57 3.40 0.27
CA GLU A 225 9.95 2.22 0.88
C GLU A 225 10.60 1.89 2.23
N SER A 226 11.93 1.95 2.32
CA SER A 226 12.67 1.75 3.58
C SER A 226 12.30 2.79 4.63
N GLY A 227 12.19 4.06 4.24
CA GLY A 227 11.70 5.15 5.10
C GLY A 227 10.28 4.90 5.61
N LEU A 228 9.36 4.52 4.72
CA LEU A 228 7.98 4.23 5.10
C LEU A 228 7.87 3.00 6.01
N LYS A 229 8.67 1.95 5.80
CA LYS A 229 8.69 0.78 6.69
C LYS A 229 9.10 1.16 8.11
N ARG A 230 10.14 1.98 8.27
CA ARG A 230 10.54 2.48 9.59
C ARG A 230 9.42 3.31 10.23
N LEU A 231 8.80 4.20 9.47
CA LEU A 231 7.68 5.01 9.94
C LEU A 231 6.48 4.12 10.34
N GLN A 232 6.16 3.10 9.55
CA GLN A 232 5.10 2.14 9.86
C GLN A 232 5.38 1.43 11.19
N THR A 233 6.60 0.92 11.42
CA THR A 233 6.97 0.31 12.69
C THR A 233 6.79 1.27 13.86
N SER A 234 7.20 2.53 13.72
CA SER A 234 7.01 3.56 14.77
C SER A 234 5.53 3.86 15.02
N VAL A 235 4.71 3.94 13.99
CA VAL A 235 3.26 4.18 14.13
C VAL A 235 2.55 2.98 14.73
N GLU A 236 2.93 1.75 14.37
CA GLU A 236 2.39 0.53 15.00
C GLU A 236 2.73 0.48 16.49
N ALA A 237 3.95 0.86 16.87
CA ALA A 237 4.34 1.00 18.29
C ALA A 237 3.51 2.08 19.01
N LEU A 238 3.25 3.22 18.35
CA LEU A 238 2.39 4.28 18.89
C LEU A 238 0.96 3.79 19.14
N VAL A 239 0.37 3.03 18.20
CA VAL A 239 -0.97 2.44 18.35
C VAL A 239 -1.01 1.53 19.58
N ILE A 240 0.01 0.69 19.77
CA ILE A 240 0.10 -0.22 20.93
C ILE A 240 0.19 0.61 22.23
N ALA A 241 1.11 1.57 22.29
CA ALA A 241 1.29 2.42 23.46
C ALA A 241 0.02 3.19 23.83
N ARG A 242 -0.75 3.69 22.86
CA ARG A 242 -2.04 4.38 23.14
C ARG A 242 -3.12 3.43 23.67
N LYS A 243 -3.18 2.19 23.19
CA LYS A 243 -4.09 1.17 23.73
C LYS A 243 -3.72 0.78 25.18
N GLU A 244 -2.43 0.65 25.46
CA GLU A 244 -1.95 0.42 26.82
C GLU A 244 -2.29 1.59 27.75
N LEU A 245 -2.07 2.83 27.29
CA LEU A 245 -2.45 4.03 28.02
C LEU A 245 -3.94 4.05 28.34
N ALA A 246 -4.81 3.74 27.37
CA ALA A 246 -6.25 3.63 27.59
C ALA A 246 -6.58 2.59 28.68
N THR A 247 -5.91 1.44 28.64
CA THR A 247 -6.09 0.35 29.60
C THR A 247 -5.71 0.78 31.03
N TYR A 248 -4.57 1.47 31.18
CA TYR A 248 -4.13 1.98 32.49
C TYR A 248 -5.04 3.10 33.00
N THR A 249 -5.49 4.00 32.13
CA THR A 249 -6.48 5.03 32.45
C THR A 249 -7.79 4.41 32.97
N GLY A 250 -8.31 3.37 32.30
CA GLY A 250 -9.50 2.66 32.76
C GLY A 250 -9.31 1.91 34.09
N ALA A 251 -8.10 1.40 34.36
CA ALA A 251 -7.77 0.81 35.65
C ALA A 251 -7.71 1.86 36.76
N LEU A 252 -7.20 3.07 36.47
CA LEU A 252 -7.21 4.20 37.39
C LEU A 252 -8.65 4.63 37.71
N ALA A 253 -9.50 4.79 36.70
CA ALA A 253 -10.92 5.09 36.88
C ALA A 253 -11.59 4.14 37.89
N LYS A 254 -11.47 2.83 37.64
CA LYS A 254 -12.02 1.79 38.54
C LYS A 254 -11.46 1.87 39.95
N SER A 255 -10.17 2.18 40.10
CA SER A 255 -9.53 2.34 41.40
C SER A 255 -10.07 3.57 42.15
N CYS A 256 -10.28 4.68 41.46
CA CYS A 256 -10.90 5.89 42.01
C CYS A 256 -12.36 5.64 42.43
N ALA A 257 -13.14 4.89 41.65
CA ALA A 257 -14.50 4.50 42.02
C ALA A 257 -14.52 3.66 43.32
N LEU A 258 -13.60 2.70 43.44
CA LEU A 258 -13.48 1.88 44.65
C LEU A 258 -13.11 2.73 45.86
N LEU A 259 -12.13 3.63 45.74
CA LEU A 259 -11.76 4.56 46.81
C LEU A 259 -12.92 5.46 47.21
N SER A 260 -13.69 5.98 46.23
CA SER A 260 -14.89 6.75 46.49
C SER A 260 -15.90 5.96 47.34
N SER A 261 -16.11 4.66 47.04
CA SER A 261 -17.05 3.82 47.80
C SER A 261 -16.64 3.59 49.27
N CYS A 262 -15.35 3.63 49.56
CA CYS A 262 -14.79 3.44 50.91
C CYS A 262 -14.64 4.75 51.70
N GLU A 263 -14.65 5.90 51.03
CA GLU A 263 -14.39 7.20 51.66
C GLU A 263 -15.58 7.69 52.49
N GLU A 264 -15.37 8.02 53.76
CA GLU A 264 -16.43 8.48 54.67
C GLU A 264 -16.72 9.98 54.52
N HIS A 265 -15.70 10.79 54.20
CA HIS A 265 -15.84 12.23 54.07
C HIS A 265 -16.58 12.62 52.78
N PRO A 266 -17.82 13.17 52.85
CA PRO A 266 -18.67 13.31 51.67
C PRO A 266 -18.13 14.21 50.54
N PRO A 267 -17.41 15.31 50.82
CA PRO A 267 -16.74 16.08 49.77
C PRO A 267 -15.65 15.29 49.04
N LEU A 268 -14.82 14.53 49.77
CA LEU A 268 -13.72 13.76 49.17
C LEU A 268 -14.25 12.59 48.35
N ARG A 269 -15.28 11.89 48.86
CA ARG A 269 -16.02 10.86 48.12
C ARG A 269 -16.51 11.37 46.76
N ARG A 270 -17.11 12.56 46.73
CA ARG A 270 -17.60 13.20 45.50
C ARG A 270 -16.47 13.53 44.53
N CYS A 271 -15.35 14.07 45.02
CA CYS A 271 -14.17 14.33 44.17
C CYS A 271 -13.62 13.05 43.54
N LEU A 272 -13.52 11.96 44.31
CA LEU A 272 -13.04 10.66 43.81
C LEU A 272 -14.00 10.04 42.79
N ALA A 273 -15.32 10.18 42.98
CA ALA A 273 -16.31 9.75 42.00
C ALA A 273 -16.19 10.55 40.70
N HIS A 274 -16.07 11.88 40.78
CA HIS A 274 -15.87 12.72 39.60
C HIS A 274 -14.56 12.40 38.87
N LEU A 275 -13.47 12.12 39.59
CA LEU A 275 -12.21 11.71 39.00
C LEU A 275 -12.36 10.36 38.27
N SER A 276 -13.10 9.41 38.85
CA SER A 276 -13.43 8.15 38.17
C SER A 276 -14.16 8.41 36.85
N ASP A 277 -15.26 9.16 36.88
CA ASP A 277 -16.08 9.46 35.70
C ASP A 277 -15.28 10.19 34.61
N LEU A 278 -14.33 11.03 35.02
CA LEU A 278 -13.41 11.71 34.11
C LEU A 278 -12.45 10.72 33.45
N GLU A 279 -11.78 9.89 34.24
CA GLU A 279 -10.81 8.93 33.72
C GLU A 279 -11.50 7.90 32.80
N GLU A 280 -12.75 7.50 33.05
CA GLU A 280 -13.54 6.69 32.11
C GLU A 280 -13.74 7.40 30.76
N LYS A 281 -14.02 8.71 30.76
CA LYS A 281 -14.14 9.49 29.52
C LYS A 281 -12.79 9.59 28.80
N ILE A 282 -11.69 9.78 29.53
CA ILE A 282 -10.34 9.85 28.96
C ILE A 282 -9.93 8.48 28.38
N GLU A 283 -10.28 7.37 29.02
CA GLU A 283 -10.08 6.01 28.47
C GLU A 283 -10.73 5.87 27.09
N VAL A 284 -11.97 6.32 26.93
CA VAL A 284 -12.68 6.27 25.65
C VAL A 284 -11.96 7.11 24.60
N LEU A 285 -11.52 8.32 24.96
CA LEU A 285 -10.76 9.19 24.05
C LEU A 285 -9.42 8.58 23.63
N HIS A 286 -8.67 7.98 24.54
CA HIS A 286 -7.42 7.29 24.20
C HIS A 286 -7.66 6.12 23.26
N ASN A 287 -8.74 5.36 23.45
CA ASN A 287 -9.13 4.28 22.54
C ASN A 287 -9.49 4.81 21.13
N ASP A 288 -10.25 5.89 21.04
CA ASP A 288 -10.62 6.50 19.75
C ASP A 288 -9.41 7.10 19.03
N GLN A 289 -8.49 7.68 19.79
CA GLN A 289 -7.24 8.18 19.28
C GLN A 289 -6.35 7.03 18.75
N ALA A 290 -6.23 5.91 19.47
CA ALA A 290 -5.53 4.71 19.01
C ALA A 290 -6.16 4.12 17.72
N ARG A 291 -7.50 4.13 17.62
CA ARG A 291 -8.22 3.70 16.41
C ARG A 291 -7.92 4.60 15.21
N THR A 292 -7.78 5.90 15.43
CA THR A 292 -7.46 6.87 14.38
C THR A 292 -6.04 6.66 13.86
N ASP A 293 -5.06 6.52 14.74
CA ASP A 293 -3.67 6.22 14.37
C ASP A 293 -3.56 4.96 13.54
N PHE A 294 -4.30 3.93 13.96
CA PHE A 294 -4.33 2.67 13.26
C PHE A 294 -4.99 2.78 11.88
N SER A 295 -6.24 3.26 11.85
CA SER A 295 -7.07 3.22 10.63
C SER A 295 -6.71 4.27 9.59
N VAL A 296 -6.20 5.43 10.00
CA VAL A 296 -5.86 6.54 9.11
C VAL A 296 -4.38 6.47 8.71
N LEU A 297 -3.47 6.35 9.68
CA LEU A 297 -2.04 6.47 9.42
C LEU A 297 -1.37 5.12 9.17
N SER A 298 -1.51 4.15 10.07
CA SER A 298 -0.83 2.84 9.95
C SER A 298 -1.24 2.08 8.68
N GLU A 299 -2.55 1.96 8.43
CA GLU A 299 -3.07 1.28 7.24
C GLU A 299 -2.66 1.96 5.93
N LEU A 300 -2.57 3.28 5.91
CA LEU A 300 -2.13 4.03 4.73
C LEU A 300 -0.65 3.77 4.41
N LEU A 301 0.20 3.81 5.43
CA LEU A 301 1.62 3.52 5.28
C LEU A 301 1.82 2.12 4.71
N LYS A 302 1.08 1.15 5.24
CA LYS A 302 1.08 -0.24 4.76
C LYS A 302 0.68 -0.33 3.29
N ASP A 303 -0.37 0.36 2.89
CA ASP A 303 -0.84 0.39 1.51
C ASP A 303 0.21 0.98 0.54
N TYR A 304 0.89 2.06 0.92
CA TYR A 304 1.92 2.66 0.07
C TYR A 304 3.17 1.81 -0.02
N ILE A 305 3.55 1.11 1.06
CA ILE A 305 4.62 0.11 1.01
C ILE A 305 4.28 -0.97 -0.01
N ALA A 306 3.03 -1.45 -0.04
CA ALA A 306 2.58 -2.42 -1.03
C ALA A 306 2.59 -1.86 -2.46
N LEU A 307 2.23 -0.58 -2.66
CA LEU A 307 2.31 0.08 -3.97
C LEU A 307 3.76 0.21 -4.46
N PHE A 308 4.72 0.50 -3.57
CA PHE A 308 6.14 0.45 -3.93
C PHE A 308 6.59 -0.96 -4.32
N GLY A 309 6.03 -1.99 -3.69
CA GLY A 309 6.17 -3.38 -4.12
C GLY A 309 5.71 -3.59 -5.57
N ALA A 310 4.51 -3.11 -5.93
CA ALA A 310 3.99 -3.21 -7.30
C ALA A 310 4.87 -2.47 -8.33
N ILE A 311 5.44 -1.31 -7.97
CA ILE A 311 6.40 -0.59 -8.83
C ILE A 311 7.64 -1.46 -9.11
N LYS A 312 8.18 -2.12 -8.07
CA LYS A 312 9.32 -3.02 -8.21
C LYS A 312 9.01 -4.23 -9.10
N GLU A 313 7.79 -4.76 -9.03
CA GLU A 313 7.35 -5.86 -9.92
C GLU A 313 7.35 -5.42 -11.38
N VAL A 314 6.85 -4.22 -11.67
CA VAL A 314 6.85 -3.65 -13.02
C VAL A 314 8.28 -3.40 -13.52
N PHE A 315 9.18 -2.88 -12.67
CA PHE A 315 10.59 -2.71 -13.02
C PHE A 315 11.25 -4.05 -13.33
N HIS A 316 10.94 -5.08 -12.54
CA HIS A 316 11.43 -6.44 -12.77
C HIS A 316 10.89 -7.03 -14.08
N GLU A 317 9.63 -6.76 -14.44
CA GLU A 317 9.07 -7.19 -15.73
C GLU A 317 9.82 -6.58 -16.91
N ARG A 318 10.19 -5.29 -16.83
CA ARG A 318 11.07 -4.65 -17.83
C ARG A 318 12.41 -5.37 -17.97
N VAL A 319 13.02 -5.83 -16.87
CA VAL A 319 14.27 -6.62 -16.92
C VAL A 319 14.06 -7.94 -17.68
N LYS A 320 12.93 -8.63 -17.48
CA LYS A 320 12.61 -9.86 -18.24
C LYS A 320 12.44 -9.59 -19.73
N VAL A 321 11.74 -8.52 -20.10
CA VAL A 321 11.55 -8.12 -21.51
C VAL A 321 12.91 -7.80 -22.16
N TYR A 322 13.79 -7.11 -21.44
CA TYR A 322 15.17 -6.87 -21.90
C TYR A 322 15.96 -8.17 -22.08
N GLN A 323 15.92 -9.07 -21.11
CA GLN A 323 16.61 -10.37 -21.21
C GLN A 323 16.10 -11.18 -22.41
N HIS A 324 14.80 -11.15 -22.68
CA HIS A 324 14.21 -11.79 -23.86
C HIS A 324 14.71 -11.18 -25.18
N TRP A 325 14.84 -9.85 -25.22
CA TRP A 325 15.42 -9.14 -26.36
C TRP A 325 16.90 -9.52 -26.57
N GLN A 326 17.73 -9.48 -25.52
CA GLN A 326 19.15 -9.85 -25.62
C GLN A 326 19.35 -11.30 -26.02
N HIS A 327 18.52 -12.21 -25.48
CA HIS A 327 18.55 -13.61 -25.86
C HIS A 327 18.22 -13.81 -27.34
N SER A 328 17.19 -13.13 -27.85
CA SER A 328 16.83 -13.17 -29.28
C SER A 328 17.96 -12.62 -30.16
N LYS A 329 18.63 -11.54 -29.72
CA LYS A 329 19.77 -10.94 -30.41
C LYS A 329 20.98 -11.88 -30.45
N MET A 330 21.26 -12.59 -29.36
CA MET A 330 22.33 -13.60 -29.35
C MET A 330 22.04 -14.74 -30.34
N ILE A 331 20.79 -15.21 -30.43
CA ILE A 331 20.43 -16.26 -31.38
C ILE A 331 20.63 -15.77 -32.81
N LEU A 332 20.21 -14.53 -33.12
CA LEU A 332 20.46 -13.91 -34.43
C LEU A 332 21.95 -13.88 -34.77
N ASN A 333 22.82 -13.44 -33.85
CA ASN A 333 24.26 -13.43 -34.06
C ASN A 333 24.81 -14.83 -34.39
N LYS A 334 24.35 -15.88 -33.67
CA LYS A 334 24.75 -17.27 -33.96
C LYS A 334 24.29 -17.73 -35.34
N LYS A 335 23.11 -17.30 -35.79
CA LYS A 335 22.60 -17.60 -37.13
C LYS A 335 23.42 -16.89 -38.21
N GLN A 336 23.81 -15.63 -37.98
CA GLN A 336 24.74 -14.89 -38.85
C GLN A 336 26.10 -15.59 -38.96
N GLU A 337 26.70 -15.99 -37.83
CA GLU A 337 27.96 -16.76 -37.83
C GLU A 337 27.85 -18.09 -38.59
N TYR A 338 26.70 -18.77 -38.47
CA TYR A 338 26.44 -20.01 -39.20
C TYR A 338 26.34 -19.78 -40.71
N LYS A 339 25.68 -18.69 -41.15
CA LYS A 339 25.64 -18.30 -42.56
C LYS A 339 27.05 -18.05 -43.09
N SER A 340 27.87 -17.25 -42.41
CA SER A 340 29.26 -16.99 -42.83
C SER A 340 30.08 -18.27 -42.96
N LYS A 341 29.88 -19.26 -42.08
CA LYS A 341 30.54 -20.58 -42.20
C LYS A 341 30.07 -21.38 -43.42
N MET A 342 28.79 -21.31 -43.77
CA MET A 342 28.23 -22.02 -44.94
C MET A 342 28.64 -21.39 -46.27
N GLU A 343 28.76 -20.06 -46.29
CA GLU A 343 29.30 -19.29 -47.43
C GLU A 343 30.76 -19.69 -47.70
N HIS A 344 31.60 -19.72 -46.66
CA HIS A 344 32.98 -20.22 -46.79
C HIS A 344 33.06 -21.69 -47.23
N ALA A 345 32.08 -22.52 -46.86
CA ALA A 345 31.98 -23.92 -47.26
C ALA A 345 31.38 -24.12 -48.68
N LYS A 346 31.01 -23.04 -49.39
CA LYS A 346 30.41 -23.06 -50.74
C LYS A 346 29.15 -23.93 -50.87
N ARG A 347 28.32 -23.97 -49.82
CA ARG A 347 27.05 -24.75 -49.80
C ARG A 347 25.84 -23.83 -49.99
N ALA A 348 25.57 -23.43 -51.24
CA ALA A 348 24.52 -22.47 -51.60
C ALA A 348 23.12 -22.82 -51.05
N ASP A 349 22.71 -24.08 -51.07
CA ASP A 349 21.39 -24.50 -50.56
C ASP A 349 21.22 -24.23 -49.06
N LYS A 350 22.29 -24.43 -48.28
CA LYS A 350 22.29 -24.18 -46.83
C LYS A 350 22.44 -22.71 -46.49
N GLU A 351 23.09 -21.94 -47.36
CA GLU A 351 23.24 -20.49 -47.26
C GLU A 351 21.90 -19.77 -47.49
N ASN A 352 21.13 -20.20 -48.49
CA ASN A 352 19.79 -19.67 -48.76
C ASN A 352 18.85 -19.90 -47.57
N LEU A 353 18.87 -21.12 -47.01
CA LEU A 353 18.09 -21.43 -45.80
C LEU A 353 18.51 -20.58 -44.59
N ALA A 354 19.82 -20.43 -44.36
CA ALA A 354 20.33 -19.60 -43.28
C ALA A 354 19.99 -18.11 -43.45
N THR A 355 19.92 -17.61 -44.69
CA THR A 355 19.50 -16.24 -44.99
C THR A 355 18.03 -16.00 -44.62
N SER A 356 17.14 -16.91 -44.99
CA SER A 356 15.73 -16.84 -44.60
C SER A 356 15.55 -16.92 -43.09
N GLU A 357 16.27 -17.80 -42.39
CA GLU A 357 16.24 -17.85 -40.92
C GLU A 357 16.74 -16.55 -40.28
N ILE A 358 17.76 -15.90 -40.84
CA ILE A 358 18.27 -14.61 -40.34
C ILE A 358 17.19 -13.54 -40.45
N GLU A 359 16.48 -13.44 -41.57
CA GLU A 359 15.39 -12.47 -41.76
C GLU A 359 14.27 -12.64 -40.73
N GLU A 360 13.88 -13.89 -40.43
CA GLU A 360 12.88 -14.19 -39.41
C GLU A 360 13.34 -13.77 -37.99
N TRP A 361 14.60 -14.08 -37.65
CA TRP A 361 15.16 -13.74 -36.34
C TRP A 361 15.44 -12.24 -36.20
N ASP A 362 15.81 -11.55 -37.27
CA ASP A 362 15.99 -10.10 -37.29
C ASP A 362 14.65 -9.40 -37.01
N ALA A 363 13.59 -9.80 -37.72
CA ALA A 363 12.23 -9.32 -37.45
C ALA A 363 11.78 -9.62 -36.02
N LYS A 364 12.19 -10.76 -35.43
CA LYS A 364 11.90 -11.09 -34.03
C LYS A 364 12.67 -10.20 -33.05
N VAL A 365 13.95 -9.95 -33.28
CA VAL A 365 14.77 -9.04 -32.46
C VAL A 365 14.18 -7.63 -32.47
N ASP A 366 13.72 -7.16 -33.62
CA ASP A 366 13.05 -5.87 -33.76
C ASP A 366 11.73 -5.80 -32.97
N ARG A 367 10.91 -6.85 -33.00
CA ARG A 367 9.70 -6.94 -32.17
C ARG A 367 10.03 -6.87 -30.68
N CYS A 368 11.02 -7.65 -30.21
CA CYS A 368 11.44 -7.64 -28.81
C CYS A 368 12.01 -6.28 -28.38
N LYS A 369 12.76 -5.60 -29.27
CA LYS A 369 13.27 -4.25 -29.03
C LYS A 369 12.15 -3.23 -28.89
N LYS A 370 11.15 -3.27 -29.79
CA LYS A 370 9.96 -2.41 -29.71
C LYS A 370 9.20 -2.65 -28.42
N GLU A 371 9.02 -3.91 -28.03
CA GLU A 371 8.37 -4.26 -26.76
C GLU A 371 9.11 -3.67 -25.56
N PHE A 372 10.45 -3.82 -25.52
CA PHE A 372 11.30 -3.24 -24.48
C PHE A 372 11.21 -1.70 -24.40
N ASN A 373 11.18 -1.03 -25.55
CA ASN A 373 11.02 0.42 -25.59
C ASN A 373 9.62 0.83 -25.07
N ASN A 374 8.57 0.15 -25.52
CA ASN A 374 7.19 0.44 -25.14
C ASN A 374 6.97 0.29 -23.63
N ILE A 375 7.44 -0.83 -23.04
CA ILE A 375 7.34 -1.02 -21.58
C ILE A 375 8.14 0.05 -20.84
N SER A 376 9.33 0.41 -21.31
CA SER A 376 10.16 1.43 -20.67
C SER A 376 9.50 2.81 -20.67
N GLU A 377 8.92 3.24 -21.80
CA GLU A 377 8.18 4.49 -21.89
C GLU A 377 6.91 4.47 -21.03
N MET A 378 6.22 3.33 -20.98
CA MET A 378 5.01 3.21 -20.19
C MET A 378 5.28 3.33 -18.70
N ILE A 379 6.33 2.67 -18.22
CA ILE A 379 6.74 2.75 -16.81
C ILE A 379 7.07 4.19 -16.42
N LYS A 380 7.75 4.95 -17.28
CA LYS A 380 8.04 6.37 -17.02
C LYS A 380 6.76 7.20 -16.88
N LYS A 381 5.75 6.96 -17.73
CA LYS A 381 4.44 7.62 -17.64
C LYS A 381 3.70 7.27 -16.36
N GLU A 382 3.64 5.98 -16.04
CA GLU A 382 2.98 5.45 -14.84
C GLU A 382 3.65 5.96 -13.56
N MET A 383 4.98 6.03 -13.53
CA MET A 383 5.73 6.54 -12.39
C MET A 383 5.43 8.03 -12.12
N ASN A 384 5.31 8.84 -13.18
CA ASN A 384 4.93 10.25 -13.04
C ASN A 384 3.51 10.38 -12.47
N SER A 385 2.53 9.65 -13.00
CA SER A 385 1.17 9.63 -12.45
C SER A 385 1.14 9.17 -10.99
N PHE A 386 1.92 8.14 -10.65
CA PHE A 386 2.06 7.66 -9.28
C PHE A 386 2.60 8.74 -8.33
N GLU A 387 3.64 9.48 -8.72
CA GLU A 387 4.24 10.53 -7.88
C GLU A 387 3.28 11.69 -7.60
N ILE A 388 2.52 12.11 -8.62
CA ILE A 388 1.50 13.16 -8.50
C ILE A 388 0.42 12.70 -7.52
N ASN A 389 -0.13 11.49 -7.73
CA ASN A 389 -1.18 10.93 -6.89
C ASN A 389 -0.68 10.73 -5.46
N ARG A 390 0.50 10.13 -5.26
CA ARG A 390 1.14 9.96 -3.95
C ARG A 390 1.22 11.29 -3.20
N THR A 391 1.69 12.34 -3.85
CA THR A 391 1.86 13.65 -3.19
C THR A 391 0.51 14.23 -2.76
N LYS A 392 -0.51 14.16 -3.63
CA LYS A 392 -1.88 14.63 -3.33
C LYS A 392 -2.52 13.85 -2.18
N ASP A 393 -2.37 12.54 -2.22
CA ASP A 393 -2.92 11.61 -1.25
C ASP A 393 -2.26 11.84 0.12
N PHE A 394 -0.93 11.77 0.22
CA PHE A 394 -0.22 12.00 1.48
C PHE A 394 -0.57 13.35 2.10
N LYS A 395 -0.66 14.42 1.30
CA LYS A 395 -1.10 15.74 1.79
C LYS A 395 -2.48 15.66 2.42
N SER A 396 -3.46 15.10 1.70
CA SER A 396 -4.84 14.99 2.17
C SER A 396 -4.94 14.13 3.43
N PHE A 397 -4.18 13.03 3.49
CA PHE A 397 -4.16 12.13 4.64
C PHE A 397 -3.53 12.76 5.87
N PHE A 398 -2.40 13.45 5.74
CA PHE A 398 -1.77 14.12 6.87
C PHE A 398 -2.63 15.25 7.42
N ILE A 399 -3.30 16.03 6.55
CA ILE A 399 -4.26 17.05 6.99
C ILE A 399 -5.37 16.41 7.83
N LYS A 400 -6.03 15.38 7.29
CA LYS A 400 -7.11 14.67 8.00
C LYS A 400 -6.63 14.09 9.34
N TYR A 401 -5.47 13.44 9.35
CA TYR A 401 -4.90 12.89 10.57
C TYR A 401 -4.65 13.96 11.63
N MET A 402 -4.04 15.09 11.25
CA MET A 402 -3.78 16.20 12.17
C MET A 402 -5.07 16.84 12.69
N GLU A 403 -6.07 17.04 11.83
CA GLU A 403 -7.40 17.52 12.24
C GLU A 403 -8.04 16.60 13.27
N ASP A 404 -7.97 15.28 13.07
CA ASP A 404 -8.53 14.31 14.01
C ASP A 404 -7.73 14.27 15.32
N GLN A 405 -6.39 14.39 15.28
CA GLN A 405 -5.59 14.55 16.51
C GLN A 405 -5.95 15.83 17.27
N MET A 406 -6.15 16.96 16.59
CA MET A 406 -6.56 18.21 17.22
C MET A 406 -7.91 18.08 17.91
N LYS A 407 -8.89 17.41 17.28
CA LYS A 407 -10.20 17.14 17.88
C LYS A 407 -10.08 16.32 19.16
N HIS A 408 -9.28 15.24 19.16
CA HIS A 408 -9.04 14.44 20.37
C HIS A 408 -8.45 15.28 21.50
N GLN A 409 -7.43 16.10 21.21
CA GLN A 409 -6.80 16.98 22.22
C GLN A 409 -7.79 18.01 22.78
N GLN A 410 -8.65 18.58 21.94
CA GLN A 410 -9.68 19.51 22.38
C GLN A 410 -10.70 18.83 23.30
N GLN A 411 -11.08 17.59 23.02
CA GLN A 411 -11.99 16.81 23.88
C GLN A 411 -11.36 16.46 25.23
N VAL A 412 -10.09 16.08 25.25
CA VAL A 412 -9.34 15.85 26.50
C VAL A 412 -9.32 17.13 27.35
N LYS A 413 -8.98 18.27 26.73
CA LYS A 413 -9.00 19.56 27.41
C LYS A 413 -10.39 19.90 27.97
N TYR A 414 -11.45 19.70 27.18
CA TYR A 414 -12.81 19.93 27.63
C TYR A 414 -13.15 19.06 28.85
N CYS A 415 -12.78 17.78 28.84
CA CYS A 415 -12.99 16.88 29.98
C CYS A 415 -12.27 17.40 31.24
N MET A 416 -11.05 17.90 31.11
CA MET A 416 -10.28 18.43 32.25
C MET A 416 -10.80 19.77 32.80
N VAL A 417 -11.46 20.59 31.97
CA VAL A 417 -12.02 21.88 32.43
C VAL A 417 -13.17 21.69 33.42
N PHE A 418 -13.88 20.56 33.42
CA PHE A 418 -14.94 20.27 34.40
C PHE A 418 -14.44 19.90 35.81
N ILE A 419 -13.13 19.84 36.01
CA ILE A 419 -12.51 19.59 37.33
C ILE A 419 -12.30 20.89 38.12
N TYR A 420 -12.12 22.02 37.41
CA TYR A 420 -11.97 23.36 38.00
C TYR A 420 -13.32 24.04 38.13
#